data_AF-A0AB35U835-F1
#
_entry.id   AF-A0AB35U835-F1
#
_cell.length_a   1.000
_cell.length_b   1.000
_cell.length_c   1.000
_cell.angle_alpha   90.00
_cell.angle_beta   90.00
_cell.angle_gamma   90.00
#
_symmetry.space_group_name_H-M   'P 1'
#
loop_
_entity.id
_entity.type
_entity.pdbx_description
1 polymer ?
#
loop_
_entity_poly.entity_id
_entity_poly.type
_entity_poly.pdbx_seq_one_letter_code
_entity_poly.pdbx_strand_id
1 'polypeptide(L)'
;MVKVYGSPLCPDCRACKASLDASGITYDFVDVTGSMPNLKAFLAIRDNNSLFDEVRANHSVGIPCLVNEDGSMTLDWEGWMKAHNGKIVQPVEACSLDHKGNC
;
A
#
# COMPACT_ATOMS: atom_id res chain seq x y z
N MET A 1 10.20 -12.89 4.26
CA MET A 1 9.39 -12.26 3.20
C MET A 1 8.80 -10.93 3.68
N VAL A 2 8.63 -9.94 2.79
CA VAL A 2 7.95 -8.67 3.12
C VAL A 2 6.43 -8.90 3.18
N LYS A 3 5.75 -8.29 4.16
CA LYS A 3 4.29 -8.30 4.24
C LYS A 3 3.73 -6.98 3.72
N VAL A 4 2.70 -7.04 2.88
CA VAL A 4 2.05 -5.87 2.31
C VAL A 4 0.60 -5.86 2.74
N TYR A 5 0.24 -4.89 3.60
CA TYR A 5 -1.15 -4.64 3.94
C TYR A 5 -1.74 -3.69 2.93
N GLY A 6 -2.79 -4.13 2.25
CA GLY A 6 -3.43 -3.32 1.22
C GLY A 6 -4.84 -3.79 0.92
N SER A 7 -5.44 -3.19 -0.09
CA SER A 7 -6.74 -3.61 -0.61
C SER A 7 -6.68 -3.66 -2.13
N PRO A 8 -7.27 -4.68 -2.79
CA PRO A 8 -7.39 -4.71 -4.24
C PRO A 8 -8.27 -3.58 -4.80
N LEU A 9 -9.06 -2.92 -3.93
CA LEU A 9 -9.87 -1.75 -4.29
C LEU A 9 -9.05 -0.46 -4.41
N CYS A 10 -7.83 -0.44 -3.86
CA CYS A 10 -6.95 0.72 -3.89
C CYS A 10 -6.02 0.65 -5.12
N PRO A 11 -6.02 1.66 -6.02
CA PRO A 11 -5.18 1.66 -7.21
C PRO A 11 -3.68 1.62 -6.87
N ASP A 12 -3.25 2.31 -5.81
CA ASP A 12 -1.85 2.30 -5.35
C ASP A 12 -1.42 0.93 -4.85
N CYS A 13 -2.31 0.21 -4.16
CA CYS A 13 -2.03 -1.17 -3.73
C CYS A 13 -1.87 -2.10 -4.94
N ARG A 14 -2.67 -1.92 -6.01
CA ARG A 14 -2.51 -2.67 -7.25
C ARG A 14 -1.18 -2.36 -7.94
N ALA A 15 -0.77 -1.09 -7.95
CA ALA A 15 0.51 -0.65 -8.50
C ALA A 15 1.69 -1.24 -7.74
N CYS A 16 1.65 -1.16 -6.41
CA CYS A 16 2.66 -1.77 -5.54
C CYS A 16 2.76 -3.28 -5.80
N LYS A 17 1.64 -3.99 -5.84
CA LYS A 17 1.59 -5.43 -6.13
C LYS A 17 2.22 -5.77 -7.49
N ALA A 18 1.80 -5.09 -8.56
CA ALA A 18 2.33 -5.29 -9.91
C ALA A 18 3.84 -5.01 -9.99
N SER A 19 4.31 -4.01 -9.24
CA SER A 19 5.72 -3.63 -9.18
C SER A 19 6.57 -4.68 -8.46
N LEU A 20 6.04 -5.26 -7.36
CA LEU A 20 6.68 -6.36 -6.64
C LEU A 20 6.75 -7.63 -7.51
N ASP A 21 5.65 -7.97 -8.17
CA ASP A 21 5.58 -9.10 -9.11
C ASP A 21 6.58 -8.94 -10.27
N ALA A 22 6.63 -7.75 -10.89
CA ALA A 22 7.55 -7.44 -11.99
C ALA A 22 9.03 -7.46 -11.58
N SER A 23 9.31 -7.25 -10.30
CA SER A 23 10.66 -7.29 -9.73
C SER A 23 11.04 -8.68 -9.22
N GLY A 24 10.12 -9.65 -9.25
CA GLY A 24 10.36 -11.00 -8.73
C GLY A 24 10.55 -11.05 -7.21
N ILE A 25 10.06 -10.05 -6.49
CA ILE A 25 10.18 -9.96 -5.03
C ILE A 25 9.10 -10.85 -4.42
N THR A 26 9.46 -11.71 -3.47
CA THR A 26 8.49 -12.53 -2.73
C THR A 26 7.87 -11.71 -1.60
N TYR A 27 6.54 -11.56 -1.63
CA TYR A 27 5.78 -10.83 -0.62
C TYR A 27 4.52 -11.61 -0.21
N ASP A 28 4.01 -11.29 0.97
CA ASP A 28 2.72 -11.79 1.48
C ASP A 28 1.72 -10.63 1.49
N PHE A 29 0.69 -10.71 0.65
CA PHE A 29 -0.32 -9.66 0.52
C PHE A 29 -1.51 -9.93 1.43
N VAL A 30 -1.67 -9.08 2.44
CA VAL A 30 -2.79 -9.12 3.37
C VAL A 30 -3.86 -8.15 2.88
N ASP A 31 -4.94 -8.70 2.32
CA ASP A 31 -6.12 -7.93 1.95
C ASP A 31 -6.91 -7.52 3.20
N VAL A 32 -6.83 -6.24 3.57
CA VAL A 32 -7.51 -5.67 4.73
C VAL A 32 -9.02 -5.54 4.53
N THR A 33 -9.48 -5.55 3.27
CA THR A 33 -10.90 -5.49 2.91
C THR A 33 -11.53 -6.87 2.73
N GLY A 34 -10.70 -7.92 2.59
CA GLY A 34 -11.17 -9.29 2.35
C GLY A 34 -11.72 -10.00 3.60
N SER A 35 -11.32 -9.60 4.81
CA SER A 35 -11.83 -10.22 6.04
C SER A 35 -11.65 -9.36 7.30
N MET A 36 -12.55 -9.53 8.28
CA MET A 36 -12.47 -8.84 9.58
C MET A 36 -11.19 -9.18 10.38
N PRO A 37 -10.67 -10.42 10.38
CA PRO A 37 -9.39 -10.72 11.02
C PRO A 37 -8.22 -9.93 10.42
N ASN A 38 -8.16 -9.80 9.09
CA ASN A 38 -7.12 -9.02 8.40
C ASN A 38 -7.22 -7.54 8.75
N LEU A 39 -8.44 -6.99 8.72
CA LEU A 39 -8.68 -5.62 9.14
C LEU A 39 -8.24 -5.39 10.59
N LYS A 40 -8.61 -6.28 11.51
CA LYS A 40 -8.21 -6.20 12.92
C LYS A 40 -6.69 -6.23 13.08
N ALA A 41 -5.99 -7.09 12.34
CA ALA A 41 -4.54 -7.15 12.35
C ALA A 41 -3.91 -5.84 11.86
N PHE A 42 -4.44 -5.27 10.78
CA PHE A 42 -3.98 -3.97 10.26
C PHE A 42 -4.26 -2.82 11.24
N LEU A 43 -5.46 -2.77 11.84
CA LEU A 43 -5.80 -1.75 12.85
C LEU A 43 -4.88 -1.82 14.06
N ALA A 44 -4.52 -3.02 14.53
CA ALA A 44 -3.57 -3.17 15.62
C ALA A 44 -2.20 -2.57 15.30
N ILE A 45 -1.73 -2.68 14.05
CA ILE A 45 -0.48 -2.05 13.60
C ILE A 45 -0.66 -0.54 13.48
N ARG A 46 -1.71 -0.10 12.78
CA ARG A 46 -2.01 1.30 12.50
C ARG A 46 -2.17 2.13 13.77
N ASP A 47 -2.89 1.60 14.76
CA ASP A 47 -3.27 2.37 15.94
C ASP A 47 -2.14 2.45 16.98
N ASN A 48 -1.17 1.52 16.93
CA ASN A 48 -0.03 1.43 17.86
C ASN A 48 1.31 1.93 17.28
N ASN A 49 1.36 2.36 16.02
CA ASN A 49 2.59 2.78 15.38
C ASN A 49 2.52 4.28 14.99
N SER A 50 3.49 5.06 15.48
CA SER A 50 3.58 6.51 15.22
C SER A 50 3.74 6.86 13.74
N LEU A 51 4.17 5.91 12.92
CA LEU A 51 4.23 6.07 11.47
C LEU A 51 2.86 6.41 10.86
N PHE A 52 1.76 6.05 11.53
CA PHE A 52 0.40 6.35 11.11
C PHE A 52 -0.21 7.57 11.80
N ASP A 53 0.54 8.32 12.61
CA ASP A 53 -0.01 9.50 13.31
C ASP A 53 -0.53 10.53 12.32
N GLU A 54 0.26 10.85 11.29
CA GLU A 54 -0.10 11.80 10.25
C GLU A 54 -1.23 11.27 9.35
N VAL A 55 -1.20 9.97 9.05
CA VAL A 55 -2.27 9.27 8.31
C VAL A 55 -3.60 9.37 9.05
N ARG A 56 -3.59 9.11 10.36
CA ARG A 56 -4.77 9.19 11.24
C ARG A 56 -5.25 10.63 11.37
N ALA A 57 -4.35 11.59 11.50
CA ALA A 57 -4.69 13.01 11.55
C ALA A 57 -5.40 13.47 10.26
N ASN A 58 -5.02 12.91 9.12
CA ASN A 58 -5.62 13.20 7.81
C ASN A 58 -6.84 12.33 7.48
N HIS A 59 -7.33 11.49 8.41
CA HIS A 59 -8.41 10.53 8.19
C HIS A 59 -8.18 9.56 7.02
N SER A 60 -6.92 9.34 6.66
CA SER A 60 -6.50 8.41 5.62
C SER A 60 -6.36 6.99 6.18
N VAL A 61 -6.38 5.99 5.29
CA VAL A 61 -6.20 4.59 5.69
C VAL A 61 -4.73 4.24 5.91
N GLY A 62 -3.83 4.78 5.06
CA GLY A 62 -2.40 4.46 5.09
C GLY A 62 -2.10 3.10 4.47
N ILE A 63 -2.58 2.85 3.26
CA ILE A 63 -2.26 1.67 2.46
C ILE A 63 -1.77 2.10 1.08
N PRO A 64 -0.84 1.37 0.44
CA PRO A 64 -0.21 0.12 0.90
C PRO A 64 0.80 0.34 2.04
N CYS A 65 0.79 -0.53 3.05
CA CYS A 65 1.79 -0.55 4.12
C CYS A 65 2.69 -1.77 3.97
N LEU A 66 3.99 -1.54 3.81
CA LEU A 66 5.00 -2.57 3.68
C LEU A 66 5.67 -2.79 5.03
N VAL A 67 5.74 -4.05 5.45
CA VAL A 67 6.39 -4.48 6.69
C VAL A 67 7.53 -5.42 6.31
N ASN A 68 8.75 -4.95 6.54
CA ASN A 68 9.97 -5.71 6.30
C ASN A 68 10.15 -6.81 7.33
N GLU A 69 11.06 -7.73 7.04
CA GLU A 69 11.41 -8.84 7.93
C GLU A 69 12.04 -8.36 9.24
N ASP A 70 12.78 -7.26 9.20
CA ASP A 70 13.38 -6.62 10.38
C ASP A 70 12.36 -5.87 11.27
N GLY A 71 11.07 -5.90 10.90
CA GLY A 71 9.99 -5.20 11.61
C GLY A 71 9.89 -3.71 11.28
N SER A 72 10.76 -3.18 10.42
CA SER A 72 10.61 -1.83 9.88
C SER A 72 9.39 -1.77 8.95
N MET A 73 8.63 -0.68 9.05
CA MET A 73 7.42 -0.46 8.28
C MET A 73 7.56 0.82 7.46
N THR A 74 6.95 0.85 6.27
CA THR A 74 6.87 2.05 5.44
C THR A 74 5.52 2.11 4.74
N LEU A 75 5.03 3.33 4.54
CA LEU A 75 3.87 3.65 3.70
C LEU A 75 4.28 4.11 2.31
N ASP A 76 5.55 4.50 2.15
CA ASP A 76 6.12 4.86 0.87
C ASP A 76 6.63 3.61 0.16
N TRP A 77 5.73 2.98 -0.60
CA TRP A 77 6.06 1.81 -1.41
C TRP A 77 6.96 2.15 -2.59
N GLU A 78 6.87 3.37 -3.13
CA GLU A 78 7.71 3.81 -4.25
C GLU A 78 9.15 4.00 -3.81
N GLY A 79 9.38 4.66 -2.67
CA GLY A 79 10.70 4.78 -2.06
C GLY A 79 11.29 3.42 -1.68
N TRP A 80 10.47 2.53 -1.13
CA TRP A 80 10.89 1.16 -0.82
C TRP A 80 11.33 0.40 -2.08
N MET A 81 10.55 0.50 -3.16
CA MET A 81 10.86 -0.09 -4.46
C MET A 81 12.18 0.43 -5.04
N LYS A 82 12.42 1.74 -4.96
CA LYS A 82 13.69 2.36 -5.40
C LYS A 82 14.88 1.84 -4.60
N ALA A 83 14.74 1.69 -3.30
CA ALA A 83 15.80 1.15 -2.43
C ALA A 83 16.18 -0.30 -2.77
N HIS A 84 15.23 -1.09 -3.27
CA HIS A 84 15.43 -2.49 -3.66
C HIS A 84 15.69 -2.68 -5.16
N ASN A 85 15.97 -1.58 -5.88
CA ASN A 85 16.23 -1.58 -7.32
C ASN A 85 15.10 -2.23 -8.16
N GLY A 86 13.88 -2.17 -7.64
CA GLY A 86 12.70 -2.75 -8.26
C GLY A 86 12.12 -1.86 -9.35
N LYS A 87 11.38 -2.47 -10.28
CA LYS A 87 10.69 -1.74 -11.36
C LYS A 87 9.35 -1.24 -10.85
N ILE A 88 9.18 0.07 -10.79
CA ILE A 88 7.87 0.68 -10.52
C ILE A 88 7.03 0.54 -11.78
N VAL A 89 6.00 -0.31 -11.69
CA VAL A 89 5.02 -0.53 -12.75
C VAL A 89 3.71 0.07 -12.27
N GLN A 90 3.38 1.24 -12.79
CA GLN A 90 2.04 1.80 -12.59
C GLN A 90 1.09 1.12 -13.57
N PRO A 91 -0.02 0.49 -13.12
CA PRO A 91 -1.10 0.13 -14.02
C PRO A 91 -1.64 1.44 -14.57
N VAL A 92 -1.51 1.62 -15.88
CA VAL A 92 -2.04 2.78 -16.59
C VAL A 92 -3.57 2.80 -16.48
N GLU A 93 -4.09 3.45 -15.45
CA GLU A 93 -5.42 4.06 -15.51
C GLU A 93 -5.23 5.58 -15.55
N ALA A 94 -4.94 6.07 -16.75
CA ALA A 94 -5.36 7.41 -17.11
C ALA A 94 -6.89 7.41 -17.10
N CYS A 95 -7.50 7.94 -16.05
CA CYS A 95 -8.82 8.54 -16.14
C CYS A 95 -8.91 9.69 -15.12
N SER A 96 -8.31 10.82 -15.50
CA SER A 96 -8.95 12.11 -15.29
C SER A 96 -10.39 12.02 -15.78
N LEU A 97 -11.32 11.71 -14.87
CA LEU A 97 -12.72 12.03 -15.03
C LEU A 97 -13.05 13.09 -13.98
N ASP A 98 -12.31 14.21 -14.05
CA ASP A 98 -12.80 15.50 -13.61
C ASP A 98 -14.12 15.77 -14.35
N HIS A 99 -15.24 15.35 -13.77
CA HIS A 99 -16.58 15.77 -14.19
C HIS A 99 -16.84 17.23 -13.77
N LYS A 100 -15.86 18.10 -13.98
CA LYS A 100 -16.06 19.55 -14.05
C LYS A 100 -15.68 20.01 -15.44
N GLY A 101 -16.37 19.44 -16.43
CA GLY A 101 -16.62 20.13 -17.68
C GLY A 101 -17.44 21.37 -17.39
N ASN A 102 -16.82 22.53 -17.49
CA ASN A 102 -17.54 23.76 -17.75
C ASN A 102 -17.57 23.91 -19.27
N CYS A 103 -18.79 23.95 -19.82
CA CYS A 103 -19.03 24.28 -21.23
C CYS A 103 -18.50 25.68 -21.56
#